data_AF-A0A0D3KTJ2-F1
#
_entry.id   AF-A0A0D3KTJ2-F1
#
_cell.length_a   1.000
_cell.length_b   1.000
_cell.length_c   1.000
_cell.angle_alpha   90.00
_cell.angle_beta   90.00
_cell.angle_gamma   90.00
#
_symmetry.space_group_name_H-M   'P 1'
#
loop_
_entity.id
_entity.type
_entity.pdbx_description
1 polymer ?
#
loop_
_entity_poly.entity_id
_entity_poly.type
_entity_poly.pdbx_seq_one_letter_code
_entity_poly.pdbx_strand_id
1 'polypeptide(L)'
;MRFDYSRERLLKRSDAAAVSTALDLSFAAHSETAPPPLASPKAATTYSLRAVVWHRGGDASFGHYLADVQRARGAAEYWERYDDTAVTRRAAMITPATAVGPHATAVTNGYLFFYVSDGLGL
;
A
#
# COMPACT_ATOMS: atom_id res chain seq x y z
N MET A 1 -4.92 -0.79 10.66
CA MET A 1 -5.03 -2.23 10.32
C MET A 1 -6.45 -2.51 9.84
N ARG A 2 -6.66 -3.44 8.89
CA ARG A 2 -7.99 -3.73 8.30
C ARG A 2 -8.77 -4.85 9.01
N PHE A 3 -8.38 -5.21 10.24
CA PHE A 3 -9.04 -6.25 11.02
C PHE A 3 -9.34 -5.71 12.41
N ASP A 4 -10.57 -5.93 12.87
CA ASP A 4 -11.03 -5.58 14.21
C ASP A 4 -11.47 -6.84 14.95
N TYR A 5 -11.37 -6.80 16.28
CA TYR A 5 -11.87 -7.87 17.13
C TYR A 5 -13.23 -7.47 17.70
N SER A 6 -14.27 -8.28 17.43
CA SER A 6 -15.62 -8.03 17.93
C SER A 6 -16.27 -9.36 18.32
N ARG A 7 -16.81 -9.42 19.55
CA ARG A 7 -17.50 -10.60 20.10
C ARG A 7 -16.72 -11.89 19.84
N GLU A 8 -15.44 -11.90 20.23
CA GLU A 8 -14.54 -13.04 20.13
C GLU A 8 -14.17 -13.49 18.70
N ARG A 9 -14.57 -12.72 17.68
CA ARG A 9 -14.26 -13.01 16.28
C ARG A 9 -13.44 -11.88 15.64
N LEU A 10 -12.47 -12.27 14.83
CA LEU A 10 -11.68 -11.36 14.01
C LEU A 10 -12.47 -11.02 12.73
N LEU A 11 -12.90 -9.76 12.59
CA LEU A 11 -13.71 -9.26 11.48
C LEU A 11 -12.86 -8.43 10.52
N LYS A 12 -13.11 -8.58 9.22
CA LYS A 12 -12.47 -7.74 8.20
C LYS A 12 -13.21 -6.42 8.03
N ARG A 13 -12.48 -5.33 8.23
CA ARG A 13 -12.90 -3.99 7.86
C ARG A 13 -12.89 -3.81 6.35
N SER A 14 -14.09 -3.60 5.82
CA SER A 14 -14.35 -3.51 4.38
C SER A 14 -14.79 -2.12 3.92
N ASP A 15 -14.69 -1.14 4.82
CA ASP A 15 -14.90 0.27 4.53
C ASP A 15 -13.92 0.79 3.46
N ALA A 16 -14.38 1.76 2.68
CA ALA A 16 -13.55 2.45 1.71
C ALA A 16 -12.48 3.27 2.47
N ALA A 17 -11.23 3.12 2.07
CA ALA A 17 -10.14 3.95 2.56
C ALA A 17 -9.38 4.49 1.36
N ALA A 18 -9.25 5.82 1.29
CA ALA A 18 -8.45 6.47 0.27
C ALA A 18 -6.96 6.20 0.55
N VAL A 19 -6.22 5.91 -0.51
CA VAL A 19 -4.78 5.69 -0.45
C VAL A 19 -4.15 6.51 -1.56
N SER A 20 -3.23 7.39 -1.18
CA SER A 20 -2.49 8.23 -2.11
C SER A 20 -1.27 7.48 -2.62
N THR A 21 -0.95 7.66 -3.90
CA THR A 21 0.23 7.06 -4.52
C THR A 21 1.50 7.87 -4.34
N ALA A 22 1.35 9.15 -3.99
CA ALA A 22 2.39 9.99 -3.45
C ALA A 22 1.98 10.40 -2.04
N LEU A 23 2.88 10.27 -1.08
CA LEU A 23 2.66 10.55 0.32
C LEU A 23 3.69 11.56 0.79
N ASP A 24 3.23 12.72 1.26
CA ASP A 24 4.06 13.69 1.97
C ASP A 24 3.83 13.56 3.47
N LEU A 25 4.88 13.19 4.19
CA LEU A 25 4.92 13.03 5.64
C LEU A 25 5.64 14.19 6.34
N SER A 26 5.85 15.32 5.65
CA SER A 26 6.48 16.52 6.20
C SER A 26 5.85 17.00 7.52
N PHE A 27 4.53 16.84 7.68
CA PHE A 27 3.80 17.20 8.90
C PHE A 27 4.16 16.33 10.11
N ALA A 28 4.63 15.10 9.88
CA ALA A 28 4.97 14.14 10.92
C ALA A 28 6.46 14.18 11.28
N ALA A 29 7.27 14.96 10.55
CA ALA A 29 8.66 15.21 10.89
C ALA A 29 8.69 16.02 12.19
N HIS A 30 8.94 15.37 13.31
CA HIS A 30 9.22 16.06 14.56
C HIS A 30 10.41 16.99 14.35
N SER A 31 10.25 18.27 14.71
CA SER A 31 11.35 19.22 14.77
C SER A 31 12.35 18.69 15.80
N GLU A 32 13.46 18.12 15.34
CA GLU A 32 14.61 17.84 16.20
C GLU A 32 15.03 19.17 16.83
N THR A 33 14.67 19.36 18.09
CA THR A 33 15.06 20.52 18.91
C THR A 33 16.43 20.32 19.55
N ALA A 34 17.25 19.41 19.01
CA ALA A 34 18.63 19.20 19.42
C ALA A 34 19.57 20.05 18.53
N PRO A 35 20.57 20.75 19.11
CA PRO A 35 21.54 21.51 18.33
C PRO A 35 22.33 20.56 17.41
N PRO A 36 22.70 20.99 16.18
CA PRO A 36 23.08 20.07 15.12
C PRO A 36 24.47 19.47 15.37
N PRO A 37 24.63 18.14 15.47
CA PRO A 37 25.90 17.54 15.10
C PRO A 37 25.90 17.43 13.56
N LEU A 38 26.81 18.18 12.92
CA LEU A 38 27.27 18.01 11.52
C LEU A 38 26.19 17.53 10.52
N ALA A 39 25.50 18.48 9.87
CA ALA A 39 24.72 18.31 8.64
C ALA A 39 24.25 16.87 8.33
N SER A 40 23.34 16.34 9.15
CA SER A 40 22.65 15.11 8.80
C SER A 40 21.82 15.38 7.53
N PRO A 41 21.87 14.51 6.51
CA PRO A 41 21.08 14.71 5.30
C PRO A 41 19.61 14.82 5.68
N LYS A 42 18.96 15.90 5.22
CA LYS A 42 17.54 16.15 5.47
C LYS A 42 16.75 14.90 5.08
N ALA A 43 16.10 14.27 6.06
CA ALA A 43 15.29 13.09 5.82
C ALA A 43 14.25 13.40 4.74
N ALA A 44 14.13 12.52 3.75
CA ALA A 44 13.15 12.69 2.69
C ALA A 44 11.73 12.51 3.26
N THR A 45 10.88 13.49 2.98
CA THR A 45 9.51 13.57 3.50
C THR A 45 8.48 13.09 2.48
N THR A 46 8.88 12.95 1.21
CA THR A 46 8.02 12.48 0.12
C THR A 46 8.32 11.02 -0.22
N TYR A 47 7.26 10.26 -0.47
CA TYR A 47 7.32 8.85 -0.78
C TYR A 47 6.36 8.46 -1.89
N SER A 48 6.80 7.56 -2.77
CA SER A 48 5.99 6.98 -3.83
C SER A 48 5.57 5.55 -3.51
N LEU A 49 4.30 5.21 -3.78
CA LEU A 49 3.77 3.87 -3.62
C LEU A 49 4.39 2.92 -4.66
N ARG A 50 5.05 1.85 -4.20
CA ARG A 50 5.73 0.86 -5.06
C ARG A 50 5.08 -0.52 -5.03
N ALA A 51 4.36 -0.88 -3.98
CA ALA A 51 3.62 -2.13 -3.95
C ALA A 51 2.38 -2.07 -3.05
N VAL A 52 1.38 -2.88 -3.39
CA VAL A 52 0.17 -3.09 -2.59
C VAL A 52 -0.04 -4.59 -2.42
N VAL A 53 -0.19 -5.04 -1.19
CA VAL A 53 -0.69 -6.39 -0.90
C VAL A 53 -2.19 -6.29 -0.66
N TRP A 54 -2.93 -7.15 -1.33
CA TRP A 54 -4.37 -7.23 -1.26
C TRP A 54 -4.76 -8.46 -0.46
N HIS A 55 -5.85 -8.31 0.29
CA HIS A 55 -6.54 -9.44 0.88
C HIS A 55 -7.92 -9.57 0.23
N ARG A 56 -8.20 -10.70 -0.41
CA ARG A 56 -9.49 -11.08 -0.97
C ARG A 56 -10.15 -12.11 -0.06
N GLY A 57 -11.20 -11.72 0.65
CA GLY A 57 -11.85 -12.59 1.63
C GLY A 57 -12.85 -11.80 2.48
N GLY A 58 -13.85 -12.48 3.03
CA GLY A 58 -14.94 -11.85 3.80
C GLY A 58 -14.61 -11.64 5.28
N ASP A 59 -13.68 -12.43 5.84
CA ASP A 59 -13.21 -12.25 7.21
C ASP A 59 -11.70 -12.39 7.31
N ALA A 60 -11.17 -12.33 8.54
CA ALA A 60 -9.75 -12.28 8.79
C ALA A 60 -9.10 -13.67 8.91
N SER A 61 -9.90 -14.73 8.96
CA SER A 61 -9.44 -16.11 9.16
C SER A 61 -9.29 -16.86 7.84
N PHE A 62 -9.92 -16.40 6.76
CA PHE A 62 -9.78 -16.96 5.43
C PHE A 62 -9.76 -15.91 4.33
N GLY A 63 -8.98 -16.20 3.29
CA GLY A 63 -8.93 -15.42 2.08
C GLY A 63 -7.72 -15.75 1.23
N HIS A 64 -7.57 -14.96 0.18
CA HIS A 64 -6.53 -15.08 -0.81
C HIS A 64 -5.70 -13.80 -0.85
N TYR A 65 -4.39 -13.93 -0.81
CA TYR A 65 -3.47 -12.80 -0.90
C TYR A 65 -2.92 -12.69 -2.32
N LEU A 66 -2.88 -11.47 -2.82
CA LEU A 66 -2.22 -11.15 -4.09
C LEU A 66 -1.50 -9.81 -3.94
N ALA A 67 -0.48 -9.59 -4.76
CA ALA A 67 0.33 -8.38 -4.70
C ALA A 67 0.33 -7.68 -6.04
N ASP A 68 0.19 -6.37 -6.02
CA ASP A 68 0.51 -5.55 -7.17
C ASP A 68 1.81 -4.78 -6.91
N VAL A 69 2.76 -4.87 -7.83
CA VAL A 69 4.09 -4.27 -7.69
C VAL A 69 4.37 -3.37 -8.89
N GLN A 70 4.82 -2.15 -8.63
CA GLN A 70 5.26 -1.24 -9.66
C GLN A 70 6.64 -1.68 -10.17
N ARG A 71 6.77 -1.75 -11.48
CA ARG A 71 8.02 -2.09 -12.17
C ARG A 71 8.38 -0.93 -13.08
N ALA A 72 9.68 -0.66 -13.18
CA ALA A 72 10.25 0.20 -14.21
C ALA A 72 10.98 -0.69 -15.21
N ARG A 73 10.69 -0.54 -16.51
CA ARG A 73 11.51 -1.11 -17.59
C ARG A 73 11.83 0.01 -18.57
N GLY A 74 13.05 0.54 -18.50
CA GLY A 74 13.41 1.76 -19.21
C GLY A 74 12.64 2.96 -18.68
N ALA A 75 12.09 3.79 -19.57
CA ALA A 75 11.36 5.02 -19.20
C ALA A 75 9.88 4.81 -18.84
N ALA A 76 9.34 3.60 -19.00
CA ALA A 76 7.92 3.33 -18.74
C ALA A 76 7.74 2.56 -17.42
N GLU A 77 7.04 3.19 -16.48
CA GLU A 77 6.53 2.51 -15.30
C GLU A 77 5.25 1.74 -15.66
N TYR A 78 5.13 0.52 -15.13
CA TYR A 78 3.93 -0.30 -15.26
C TYR A 78 3.73 -1.14 -14.01
N TRP A 79 2.56 -1.73 -13.85
CA TRP A 79 2.25 -2.58 -12.69
C TRP A 79 2.15 -4.04 -13.11
N GLU A 80 2.58 -4.93 -12.23
CA GLU A 80 2.41 -6.37 -12.35
C GLU A 80 1.60 -6.87 -11.17
N ARG A 81 0.63 -7.75 -11.44
CA ARG A 81 -0.11 -8.49 -10.43
C ARG A 81 0.49 -9.87 -10.29
N TYR A 82 0.87 -10.20 -9.07
CA TYR A 82 1.32 -11.50 -8.61
C TYR A 82 0.17 -12.16 -7.86
N ASP A 83 -0.37 -13.23 -8.43
CA ASP A 83 -1.45 -14.04 -7.90
C ASP A 83 -0.96 -15.51 -7.88
N ASP A 84 -0.35 -15.88 -6.75
CA ASP A 84 0.43 -17.12 -6.59
C ASP A 84 1.44 -17.35 -7.73
N THR A 85 1.18 -18.32 -8.58
CA THR A 85 2.03 -18.70 -9.71
C THR A 85 1.79 -17.86 -10.96
N ALA A 86 0.74 -17.05 -10.99
CA ALA A 86 0.35 -16.24 -12.13
C ALA A 86 0.86 -14.79 -11.99
N VAL A 87 1.52 -14.30 -13.05
CA VAL A 87 1.95 -12.91 -13.15
C VAL A 87 1.24 -12.26 -14.35
N THR A 88 0.54 -11.15 -14.12
CA THR A 88 -0.18 -10.43 -15.17
C THR A 88 0.18 -8.95 -15.20
N ARG A 89 0.41 -8.41 -16.40
CA ARG A 89 0.68 -6.98 -16.58
C ARG A 89 -0.61 -6.18 -16.43
N ARG A 90 -0.55 -5.06 -15.71
CA ARG A 90 -1.66 -4.13 -15.48
C ARG A 90 -1.31 -2.80 -16.15
N ALA A 91 -2.18 -2.38 -17.08
CA ALA A 91 -1.98 -1.17 -17.88
C ALA A 91 -2.24 0.12 -17.10
N ALA A 92 -3.01 0.06 -16.01
CA ALA A 92 -3.35 1.21 -15.20
C ALA A 92 -2.73 1.12 -13.81
N MET A 93 -2.37 2.29 -13.30
CA MET A 93 -2.12 2.55 -11.88
C MET A 93 -3.29 2.01 -11.07
N ILE A 94 -2.97 1.27 -10.01
CA ILE A 94 -4.03 0.70 -9.18
C ILE A 94 -4.52 1.79 -8.25
N THR A 95 -5.71 2.30 -8.52
CA THR A 95 -6.47 3.05 -7.53
C THR A 95 -6.81 2.08 -6.41
N PRO A 96 -6.39 2.31 -5.16
CA PRO A 96 -6.76 1.44 -4.05
C PRO A 96 -8.20 1.70 -3.59
N ALA A 97 -9.12 1.77 -4.55
CA ALA A 97 -10.54 1.76 -4.31
C ALA A 97 -10.99 0.30 -4.18
N THR A 98 -11.82 0.06 -3.16
CA THR A 98 -12.53 -1.17 -2.89
C THR A 98 -13.23 -1.65 -4.17
N ALA A 99 -12.82 -2.78 -4.74
CA ALA A 99 -13.63 -3.45 -5.75
C ALA A 99 -14.75 -4.20 -5.03
N VAL A 100 -15.90 -3.52 -4.83
CA VAL A 100 -17.10 -4.15 -4.28
C VAL A 100 -17.90 -4.74 -5.45
N GLY A 101 -17.77 -6.05 -5.67
CA GLY A 101 -18.64 -6.78 -6.59
C GLY A 101 -19.98 -7.17 -5.93
N PRO A 102 -21.05 -7.41 -6.71
CA PRO A 102 -22.42 -7.64 -6.20
C PRO A 102 -22.63 -8.96 -5.43
N HIS A 103 -21.57 -9.71 -5.15
CA HIS A 103 -21.59 -10.85 -4.24
C HIS A 103 -20.48 -10.68 -3.21
N ALA A 104 -20.87 -10.49 -1.94
CA ALA A 104 -19.98 -10.22 -0.80
C ALA A 104 -19.11 -11.43 -0.37
N THR A 105 -18.58 -12.18 -1.33
CA THR A 105 -17.59 -13.26 -1.15
C THR A 105 -16.20 -12.88 -1.66
N ALA A 106 -16.06 -11.77 -2.40
CA ALA A 106 -14.79 -11.34 -3.00
C ALA A 106 -14.39 -9.90 -2.66
N VAL A 107 -14.62 -9.44 -1.43
CA VAL A 107 -14.13 -8.13 -0.97
C VAL A 107 -12.61 -8.12 -1.07
N THR A 108 -12.07 -7.35 -2.01
CA THR A 108 -10.63 -7.20 -2.23
C THR A 108 -10.21 -5.81 -1.77
N ASN A 109 -9.44 -5.76 -0.69
CA ASN A 109 -8.99 -4.50 -0.07
C ASN A 109 -7.48 -4.46 -0.02
N GLY A 110 -6.90 -3.28 -0.23
CA GLY A 110 -5.50 -3.04 0.08
C GLY A 110 -5.27 -3.23 1.58
N TYR A 111 -4.34 -4.12 1.92
CA TYR A 111 -4.03 -4.56 3.27
C TYR A 111 -2.70 -4.00 3.76
N LEU A 112 -1.65 -4.09 2.94
CA LEU A 112 -0.33 -3.50 3.18
C LEU A 112 0.07 -2.63 1.99
N PHE A 113 0.73 -1.51 2.27
CA PHE A 113 1.19 -0.54 1.28
C PHE A 113 2.67 -0.29 1.48
N PHE A 114 3.46 -0.42 0.42
CA PHE A 114 4.90 -0.20 0.46
C PHE A 114 5.21 1.10 -0.27
N TYR A 115 5.70 2.07 0.49
CA TYR A 115 6.15 3.36 0.00
C TYR A 115 7.68 3.39 0.00
N VAL A 116 8.27 3.92 -1.06
CA VAL A 116 9.72 4.16 -1.16
C VAL A 116 9.95 5.65 -1.15
N SER A 117 10.92 6.10 -0.37
CA SER A 117 11.25 7.52 -0.27
C SER A 117 11.79 8.04 -1.60
N ASP A 118 11.39 9.26 -1.97
CA ASP A 118 11.81 9.88 -3.23
C ASP A 118 13.20 10.57 -3.12
N GLY A 119 13.85 10.54 -1.95
CA GLY A 119 15.24 10.96 -1.73
C GLY A 119 15.91 10.10 -0.65
N LEU A 120 17.21 9.81 -0.64
CA LEU A 120 18.34 10.26 -1.48
C LEU A 120 18.58 9.26 -2.62
N GLY A 121 18.77 9.77 -3.84
CA GLY A 121 19.36 8.96 -4.90
C GLY A 121 20.68 8.36 -4.43
N LEU A 122 20.86 7.06 -4.69
CA LEU A 122 22.21 6.49 -4.79
C LEU A 122 22.92 7.09 -5.99
#